data_AF-A0A953HFL6-F1
#
_entry.id   AF-A0A953HFL6-F1
#
_cell.length_a   1.000
_cell.length_b   1.000
_cell.length_c   1.000
_cell.angle_alpha   90.00
_cell.angle_beta   90.00
_cell.angle_gamma   90.00
#
_symmetry.space_group_name_H-M   'P 1'
#
loop_
_entity.id
_entity.type
_entity.pdbx_description
1 polymer ?
#
loop_
_entity_poly.entity_id
_entity_poly.type
_entity_poly.pdbx_seq_one_letter_code
_entity_poly.pdbx_strand_id
1 'polypeptide(L)'
;MSSSEISAFKSRISTNIKDVRSIRADFVQTKHVRILNQPVSSSGQLYFENPGKLKWQYTKPYAYSVLFKDNKLYINDRGKKRANQPAEQQELRQIRQVAEWYNERRYLSGSGFQHRIFKGWGLFFIARFKA
;
A
#
# COMPACT_ATOMS: atom_id res chain seq x y z
N MET A 1 16.57 5.56 -17.63
CA MET A 1 17.22 6.41 -16.63
C MET A 1 18.57 5.80 -16.31
N SER A 2 19.60 6.62 -16.14
CA SER A 2 20.92 6.16 -15.71
C SER A 2 20.89 5.67 -14.26
N SER A 3 21.90 4.92 -13.84
CA SER A 3 22.09 4.51 -12.44
C SER A 3 22.16 5.71 -11.49
N SER A 4 22.80 6.81 -11.93
CA SER A 4 22.90 8.05 -11.17
C SER A 4 21.55 8.75 -11.00
N GLU A 5 20.72 8.83 -12.05
CA GLU A 5 19.36 9.39 -11.98
C GLU A 5 18.47 8.57 -11.02
N ILE A 6 18.58 7.25 -11.05
CA ILE A 6 17.85 6.35 -10.16
C ILE A 6 18.29 6.57 -8.70
N SER A 7 19.59 6.68 -8.45
CA SER A 7 20.13 6.93 -7.12
C SER A 7 19.65 8.28 -6.55
N ALA A 8 19.73 9.34 -7.36
CA ALA A 8 19.26 10.67 -7.00
C ALA A 8 17.76 10.67 -6.68
N PHE A 9 16.95 9.97 -7.48
CA PHE A 9 15.51 9.82 -7.22
C PHE A 9 15.22 9.10 -5.90
N LYS A 10 15.89 7.95 -5.65
CA LYS A 10 15.75 7.20 -4.40
C LYS A 10 16.14 8.04 -3.17
N SER A 11 17.19 8.84 -3.29
CA SER A 11 17.64 9.76 -2.24
C SER A 11 16.58 10.82 -1.95
N ARG A 12 16.05 11.49 -2.99
CA ARG A 12 14.99 12.50 -2.84
C ARG A 12 13.74 11.96 -2.17
N ILE A 13 13.27 10.77 -2.56
CA ILE A 13 12.12 10.13 -1.90
C ILE A 13 12.43 9.86 -0.42
N SER A 14 13.58 9.25 -0.14
CA SER A 14 13.98 8.89 1.22
C SER A 14 14.13 10.11 2.14
N THR A 15 14.54 11.27 1.61
CA THR A 15 14.62 12.52 2.36
C THR A 15 13.23 13.09 2.60
N ASN A 16 12.44 13.29 1.54
CA ASN A 16 11.15 13.99 1.64
C ASN A 16 10.13 13.23 2.50
N ILE A 17 10.18 11.90 2.51
CA ILE A 17 9.20 11.10 3.23
C ILE A 17 9.45 11.04 4.75
N LYS A 18 10.64 11.45 5.22
CA LYS A 18 10.95 11.52 6.67
C LYS A 18 10.07 12.53 7.40
N ASP A 19 9.70 13.62 6.72
CA ASP A 19 8.89 14.70 7.27
C ASP A 19 7.39 14.45 7.11
N VAL A 20 7.01 13.43 6.34
CA VAL A 20 5.61 13.07 6.12
C VAL A 20 5.04 12.39 7.37
N ARG A 21 4.16 13.10 8.06
CA ARG A 21 3.45 12.58 9.24
C ARG A 21 2.21 11.78 8.88
N SER A 22 1.53 12.15 7.81
CA SER A 22 0.29 11.49 7.38
C SER A 22 0.16 11.50 5.86
N ILE A 23 -0.43 10.44 5.31
CA ILE A 23 -0.77 10.34 3.90
C ILE A 23 -2.26 10.02 3.80
N ARG A 24 -2.94 10.70 2.89
CA ARG A 24 -4.27 10.32 2.41
C ARG A 24 -4.21 10.15 0.90
N ALA A 25 -4.71 9.04 0.40
CA ALA A 25 -4.78 8.79 -1.03
C ALA A 25 -6.05 8.03 -1.37
N ASP A 26 -6.65 8.34 -2.52
CA ASP A 26 -7.71 7.52 -3.11
C ASP A 26 -7.06 6.45 -4.01
N PHE A 27 -7.70 5.28 -4.12
CA PHE A 27 -7.21 4.20 -4.98
C PHE A 27 -8.34 3.55 -5.79
N VAL A 28 -7.95 2.97 -6.92
CA VAL A 28 -8.75 2.02 -7.71
C VAL A 28 -7.92 0.75 -7.86
N GLN A 29 -8.50 -0.40 -7.51
CA GLN A 29 -7.89 -1.72 -7.63
C GLN A 29 -8.68 -2.57 -8.61
N THR A 30 -7.98 -3.08 -9.62
CA THR A 30 -8.53 -4.00 -10.63
C THR A 30 -7.92 -5.39 -10.45
N LYS A 31 -8.73 -6.36 -10.02
CA LYS A 31 -8.32 -7.74 -9.76
C LYS A 31 -8.73 -8.66 -10.91
N HIS A 32 -7.75 -9.31 -11.53
CA HIS A 32 -7.97 -10.33 -12.56
C HIS A 32 -7.96 -11.72 -11.91
N VAL A 33 -9.12 -12.39 -11.89
CA VAL A 33 -9.26 -13.75 -11.35
C VAL A 33 -9.44 -14.68 -12.52
N ARG A 34 -8.63 -15.75 -12.63
CA ARG A 34 -8.64 -16.67 -13.78
C ARG A 34 -10.01 -17.26 -14.12
N ILE A 35 -10.91 -17.35 -13.13
CA ILE A 35 -12.25 -17.92 -13.24
C ILE A 35 -13.27 -16.88 -13.74
N LEU A 36 -12.99 -15.58 -13.61
CA LEU A 36 -13.92 -14.52 -13.98
C LEU A 36 -13.59 -13.96 -15.37
N ASN A 37 -14.61 -13.89 -16.23
CA ASN A 37 -14.47 -13.32 -17.58
C ASN A 37 -14.22 -11.80 -17.56
N GLN A 38 -14.62 -11.12 -16.49
CA GLN A 38 -14.41 -9.69 -16.31
C GLN A 38 -13.59 -9.43 -15.04
N PRO A 39 -12.66 -8.45 -15.07
CA PRO A 39 -11.91 -8.07 -13.89
C PRO A 39 -12.82 -7.41 -12.85
N VAL A 40 -12.52 -7.65 -11.57
CA VAL A 40 -13.25 -7.03 -10.46
C VAL A 40 -12.59 -5.68 -10.15
N SER A 41 -13.33 -4.60 -10.30
CA SER A 41 -12.89 -3.26 -9.91
C SER A 41 -13.43 -2.89 -8.53
N SER A 42 -12.56 -2.31 -7.71
CA SER A 42 -12.90 -1.79 -6.39
C SER A 42 -12.20 -0.45 -6.19
N SER A 43 -12.78 0.42 -5.37
CA SER A 43 -12.16 1.71 -5.07
C SER A 43 -12.30 2.05 -3.60
N GLY A 44 -11.44 2.96 -3.15
CA GLY A 44 -11.30 3.22 -1.74
C GLY A 44 -10.30 4.30 -1.41
N GLN A 45 -9.93 4.35 -0.13
CA GLN A 45 -9.04 5.34 0.47
C GLN A 45 -8.00 4.64 1.34
N LEU A 46 -6.77 5.10 1.22
CA LEU A 46 -5.65 4.79 2.10
C LEU A 46 -5.41 5.98 3.02
N TYR A 47 -5.31 5.69 4.31
CA TYR A 47 -4.82 6.62 5.32
C TYR A 47 -3.60 6.02 5.99
N PHE A 48 -2.56 6.82 6.13
CA PHE A 48 -1.38 6.48 6.88
C PHE A 48 -1.10 7.61 7.88
N GLU A 49 -0.73 7.24 9.09
CA GLU A 49 -0.28 8.18 10.13
C GLU A 49 0.90 7.56 10.87
N ASN A 50 1.99 8.33 10.94
CA ASN A 50 3.17 7.96 11.69
C ASN A 50 2.98 8.29 13.18
N PRO A 51 3.36 7.40 14.12
CA PRO A 51 3.87 6.04 13.89
C PRO A 51 2.76 4.99 13.78
N GLY A 52 2.96 4.02 12.90
CA GLY A 52 2.33 2.70 13.07
C GLY A 52 0.90 2.54 12.58
N LYS A 53 0.22 3.60 12.12
CA LYS A 53 -1.20 3.52 11.77
C LYS A 53 -1.40 3.50 10.26
N LEU A 54 -2.10 2.48 9.79
CA LEU A 54 -2.55 2.39 8.42
C LEU A 54 -4.02 1.98 8.40
N LYS A 55 -4.86 2.73 7.69
CA LYS A 55 -6.23 2.36 7.40
C LYS A 55 -6.41 2.20 5.89
N TRP A 56 -6.76 0.99 5.48
CA TRP A 56 -7.13 0.66 4.11
C TRP A 56 -8.65 0.50 4.05
N GLN A 57 -9.35 1.34 3.31
CA GLN A 57 -10.81 1.35 3.25
C GLN A 57 -11.29 1.22 1.82
N TYR A 58 -11.98 0.13 1.52
CA TYR A 58 -12.80 0.01 0.31
C TYR A 58 -14.15 0.70 0.54
N THR A 59 -14.53 1.55 -0.41
CA THR A 59 -15.80 2.27 -0.43
C THR A 59 -16.75 1.73 -1.48
N LYS A 60 -16.22 1.11 -2.55
CA LYS A 60 -17.01 0.47 -3.62
C LYS A 60 -16.40 -0.87 -4.06
N PRO A 61 -17.23 -1.85 -4.45
CA PRO A 61 -18.69 -1.86 -4.38
C PRO A 61 -19.24 -2.10 -2.97
N TYR A 62 -18.42 -2.60 -2.05
CA TYR A 62 -18.82 -2.90 -0.67
C TYR A 62 -17.92 -2.20 0.34
N ALA A 63 -18.50 -1.74 1.44
CA ALA A 63 -17.77 -1.10 2.53
C ALA A 63 -16.98 -2.13 3.33
N TYR A 64 -15.66 -2.10 3.21
CA TYR A 64 -14.75 -2.96 3.96
C TYR A 64 -13.53 -2.14 4.38
N SER A 65 -13.14 -2.18 5.65
CA SER A 65 -11.95 -1.47 6.10
C SER A 65 -11.07 -2.30 7.01
N VAL A 66 -9.77 -2.14 6.82
CA VAL A 66 -8.69 -2.70 7.64
C VAL A 66 -7.99 -1.55 8.31
N LEU A 67 -7.86 -1.61 9.63
CA LEU A 67 -7.02 -0.72 10.42
C LEU A 67 -5.89 -1.54 11.02
N PHE A 68 -4.66 -1.20 10.67
CA PHE A 68 -3.46 -1.64 11.35
C PHE A 68 -3.07 -0.55 12.36
N LYS A 69 -3.02 -0.90 13.64
CA LYS A 69 -2.64 -0.01 14.73
C LYS A 69 -2.09 -0.83 15.88
N ASP A 70 -1.02 -0.37 16.52
CA ASP A 70 -0.39 -1.03 17.67
C ASP A 70 -0.04 -2.50 17.38
N ASN A 71 0.47 -2.75 16.18
CA ASN A 71 0.80 -4.08 15.66
C ASN A 71 -0.39 -5.06 15.58
N LYS A 72 -1.62 -4.55 15.69
CA LYS A 72 -2.88 -5.31 15.66
C LYS A 72 -3.69 -4.93 14.43
N LEU A 73 -4.45 -5.90 13.93
CA LEU A 73 -5.31 -5.74 12.77
C LEU A 73 -6.79 -5.75 13.22
N TYR A 74 -7.50 -4.70 12.81
CA TYR A 74 -8.92 -4.51 13.05
C TYR A 74 -9.65 -4.49 11.70
N ILE A 75 -10.67 -5.31 11.56
CA ILE A 75 -11.48 -5.43 10.35
C ILE A 75 -12.88 -4.90 10.65
N ASN A 76 -13.44 -4.16 9.70
CA ASN A 76 -14.86 -3.83 9.67
C ASN A 76 -15.40 -4.20 8.28
N ASP A 77 -16.19 -5.28 8.24
CA ASP A 77 -16.94 -5.70 7.05
C ASP A 77 -18.40 -5.30 7.24
N ARG A 78 -18.81 -4.18 6.61
CA ARG A 78 -20.20 -3.71 6.63
C ARG A 78 -20.83 -3.68 8.04
N GLY A 79 -20.07 -3.20 9.02
CA GLY A 79 -20.49 -3.10 10.43
C GLY A 79 -20.08 -4.30 11.29
N LYS A 80 -19.74 -5.45 10.70
CA LYS A 80 -19.22 -6.63 11.42
C LYS A 80 -17.74 -6.40 11.74
N LYS A 81 -17.47 -6.10 13.01
CA LYS A 81 -16.13 -5.79 13.50
C LYS A 81 -15.41 -7.04 14.00
N ARG A 82 -14.12 -7.15 13.68
CA ARG A 82 -13.19 -8.17 14.22
C ARG A 82 -11.91 -7.48 14.67
N ALA A 83 -11.40 -7.85 15.83
CA ALA A 83 -10.17 -7.30 16.40
C ALA A 83 -9.11 -8.40 16.55
N ASN A 84 -7.86 -7.99 16.67
CA ASN A 84 -6.71 -8.87 16.94
C ASN A 84 -6.59 -10.04 15.95
N GLN A 85 -6.97 -9.82 14.69
CA GLN A 85 -6.94 -10.88 13.69
C GLN A 85 -5.50 -11.14 13.23
N PRO A 86 -5.07 -12.41 13.07
CA PRO A 86 -3.83 -12.71 12.39
C PRO A 86 -3.93 -12.26 10.93
N ALA A 87 -2.87 -11.64 10.41
CA ALA A 87 -2.83 -11.11 9.05
C ALA A 87 -2.56 -12.21 8.01
N GLU A 88 -3.33 -13.30 8.05
CA GLU A 88 -3.08 -14.50 7.24
C GLU A 88 -3.76 -14.46 5.86
N GLN A 89 -4.82 -13.66 5.70
CA GLN A 89 -5.47 -13.49 4.39
C GLN A 89 -4.51 -12.83 3.40
N GLN A 90 -4.37 -13.37 2.18
CA GLN A 90 -3.38 -12.94 1.20
C GLN A 90 -3.45 -11.45 0.88
N GLU A 91 -4.64 -10.88 0.85
CA GLU A 91 -4.89 -9.45 0.63
C GLU A 91 -4.43 -8.61 1.83
N LEU A 92 -4.64 -9.10 3.05
CA LEU A 92 -4.18 -8.45 4.28
C LEU A 92 -2.66 -8.53 4.45
N ARG A 93 -2.02 -9.59 3.94
CA ARG A 93 -0.55 -9.72 3.92
C ARG A 93 0.11 -8.60 3.11
N GLN A 94 -0.49 -8.19 2.00
CA GLN A 94 0.04 -7.10 1.17
C GLN A 94 -0.10 -5.76 1.88
N ILE A 95 -1.27 -5.49 2.47
CA ILE A 95 -1.52 -4.26 3.25
C ILE A 95 -0.58 -4.18 4.47
N ARG A 96 -0.36 -5.30 5.15
CA ARG A 96 0.58 -5.39 6.29
C ARG A 96 2.02 -5.10 5.85
N GLN A 97 2.49 -5.70 4.76
CA GLN A 97 3.83 -5.43 4.24
C GLN A 97 4.01 -3.95 3.88
N VAL A 98 2.99 -3.34 3.27
CA VAL A 98 2.98 -1.90 3.00
C VAL A 98 3.11 -1.12 4.32
N ALA A 99 2.27 -1.41 5.32
CA ALA A 99 2.31 -0.75 6.63
C ALA A 99 3.68 -0.87 7.32
N GLU A 100 4.26 -2.08 7.35
CA GLU A 100 5.58 -2.36 7.93
C GLU A 100 6.68 -1.54 7.23
N TRP A 101 6.65 -1.44 5.91
CA TRP A 101 7.63 -0.65 5.16
C TRP A 101 7.55 0.85 5.42
N TYR A 102 6.32 1.37 5.54
CA TYR A 102 6.10 2.76 5.91
C TYR A 102 6.62 3.03 7.33
N ASN A 103 6.43 2.08 8.26
CA ASN A 103 6.94 2.19 9.63
C ASN A 103 8.47 2.10 9.70
N GLU A 104 9.08 1.20 8.94
CA GLU A 104 10.54 1.00 8.90
C GLU A 104 11.28 2.07 8.07
N ARG A 105 10.55 2.95 7.38
CA ARG A 105 11.09 3.94 6.43
C ARG A 105 11.89 3.30 5.27
N ARG A 106 11.54 2.07 4.85
CA ARG A 106 12.26 1.27 3.84
C ARG A 106 11.59 1.24 2.47
N TYR A 107 10.97 2.35 2.06
CA TYR A 107 10.10 2.52 0.89
C TYR A 107 10.60 1.93 -0.45
N LEU A 108 11.92 1.90 -0.67
CA LEU A 108 12.57 1.53 -1.94
C LEU A 108 13.63 0.43 -1.81
N SER A 109 13.70 -0.21 -0.63
CA SER A 109 14.71 -1.21 -0.27
C SER A 109 14.14 -2.55 0.18
N GLY A 110 12.81 -2.67 0.29
CA GLY A 110 12.15 -3.91 0.63
C GLY A 110 12.33 -4.98 -0.46
N SER A 111 12.73 -6.18 -0.08
CA SER A 111 13.02 -7.30 -0.99
C SER A 111 11.79 -7.84 -1.75
N GLY A 112 10.57 -7.52 -1.28
CA GLY A 112 9.30 -8.06 -1.77
C GLY A 112 8.81 -7.53 -3.12
N PHE A 113 9.46 -6.52 -3.70
CA PHE A 113 9.00 -5.89 -4.95
C PHE A 113 10.11 -5.77 -5.99
N GLN A 114 9.70 -5.70 -7.25
CA GLN A 114 10.51 -5.16 -8.33
C GLN A 114 10.09 -3.72 -8.58
N HIS A 115 11.07 -2.83 -8.66
CA HIS A 115 10.86 -1.41 -8.91
C HIS A 115 11.21 -1.09 -10.35
N ARG A 116 10.32 -0.40 -11.06
CA ARG A 116 10.63 0.25 -12.34
C ARG A 116 10.32 1.74 -12.22
N ILE A 117 11.32 2.57 -12.50
CA ILE A 117 11.19 4.03 -12.51
C ILE A 117 11.13 4.46 -13.97
N PHE A 118 10.09 5.20 -14.32
CA PHE A 118 9.87 5.75 -15.65
C PHE A 118 10.01 7.27 -15.61
N LYS A 119 10.68 7.84 -16.62
CA LYS A 119 10.78 9.28 -16.82
C LYS A 119 9.86 9.65 -17.99
N GLY A 120 8.72 10.27 -17.69
CA GLY A 120 7.79 10.85 -18.67
C GLY A 120 7.60 12.35 -18.43
N TRP A 121 6.47 12.92 -18.87
CA TRP A 121 6.07 14.32 -18.55
C TRP A 121 5.83 14.54 -17.04
N GLY A 122 5.77 13.45 -16.27
CA GLY A 122 5.99 13.39 -14.83
C GLY A 122 6.92 12.21 -14.48
N LEU A 123 7.53 12.24 -13.28
CA LEU A 123 8.29 11.11 -12.75
C LEU A 123 7.31 10.04 -12.24
N PHE A 124 7.34 8.84 -12.82
CA PHE A 124 6.47 7.73 -12.41
C PHE A 124 7.28 6.62 -11.74
N PHE A 125 6.83 6.18 -10.57
CA PHE A 125 7.38 5.05 -9.83
C PHE A 125 6.37 3.91 -9.80
N ILE A 126 6.76 2.74 -10.29
CA ILE A 126 5.94 1.53 -10.23
C ILE A 126 6.65 0.49 -9.37
N ALA A 127 5.97 0.05 -8.31
CA ALA A 127 6.35 -1.10 -7.51
C ALA A 127 5.42 -2.27 -7.85
N ARG A 128 5.99 -3.41 -8.26
CA ARG A 128 5.25 -4.65 -8.51
C ARG A 128 5.67 -5.70 -7.49
N PHE A 129 4.72 -6.33 -6.81
CA PHE A 129 5.00 -7.49 -5.95
C PHE A 129 5.67 -8.59 -6.77
N LYS A 130 6.75 -9.17 -6.24
CA LYS A 130 7.31 -10.40 -6.80
C LYS A 130 6.30 -11.53 -6.56
N ALA A 131 5.98 -12.27 -7.61
CA ALA A 131 5.16 -13.48 -7.52
C ALA A 131 5.93 -14.60 -6.82
#